data_AF-A0A955WHC0-F1
#
_entry.id   AF-A0A955WHC0-F1
#
_cell.length_a   1.000
_cell.length_b   1.000
_cell.length_c   1.000
_cell.angle_alpha   90.00
_cell.angle_beta   90.00
_cell.angle_gamma   90.00
#
_symmetry.space_group_name_H-M   'P 1'
#
loop_
_entity.id
_entity.type
_entity.pdbx_description
1 polymer ?
#
loop_
_entity_poly.entity_id
_entity_poly.type
_entity_poly.pdbx_seq_one_letter_code
_entity_poly.pdbx_strand_id
1 'polypeptide(L)'
;MRIRAELPAALALSALLAGPARAERDCSSEGTRAFRTSGPDAAQTAFAAARAKPECAGDAQLAFNFARTLQTVLDRDGDDPRVCEAAQAYGEAARAAELAGPVRALAAKGKAQLDLRCAALAPAPADEDYDVLVERARAAVQAGDQKGAAGAWEAASRARPDAALPHRALCSLLPDLGRAAEGRGHCRAWRELEPAVAVSNSTAFAAPDRTLAIGLSAGAGAALIAGVAFYTLALGSADDADAAFKRGERARDAHDADAYAAASRDLDAAVEQVETQQTMAFVLLAAGAVAGGFAIHEWLDDGAVAVRPTPGGALVEGRF
;
A
#
# COMPACT_ATOMS: atom_id res chain seq x y z
N MET A 1 31.38 -66.03 -4.01
CA MET A 1 30.58 -65.40 -2.94
C MET A 1 29.69 -64.36 -3.61
N ARG A 2 28.37 -64.58 -3.57
CA ARG A 2 27.30 -63.72 -4.13
C ARG A 2 26.95 -62.61 -3.15
N ILE A 3 26.69 -61.37 -3.63
CA ILE A 3 25.48 -60.53 -3.40
C ILE A 3 25.40 -59.57 -4.62
N ARG A 4 24.65 -59.90 -5.68
CA ARG A 4 23.28 -59.47 -6.03
C ARG A 4 23.02 -57.96 -6.03
N ALA A 5 22.68 -57.48 -7.23
CA ALA A 5 22.17 -56.16 -7.54
C ALA A 5 20.73 -55.98 -7.04
N GLU A 6 20.48 -54.92 -6.28
CA GLU A 6 19.15 -54.36 -6.05
C GLU A 6 19.24 -52.82 -6.04
N LEU A 7 19.04 -52.22 -7.21
CA LEU A 7 18.70 -50.82 -7.36
C LEU A 7 17.76 -50.63 -8.57
N PRO A 8 16.46 -50.96 -8.45
CA PRO A 8 15.45 -50.29 -9.26
C PRO A 8 14.24 -49.73 -8.49
N ALA A 9 14.14 -49.90 -7.17
CA ALA A 9 12.91 -49.52 -6.43
C ALA A 9 12.81 -48.01 -6.10
N ALA A 10 13.93 -47.34 -5.80
CA ALA A 10 13.92 -45.95 -5.33
C ALA A 10 13.70 -44.91 -6.45
N LEU A 11 14.13 -45.22 -7.68
CA LEU A 11 13.90 -44.36 -8.85
C LEU A 11 12.49 -44.54 -9.43
N ALA A 12 11.91 -45.74 -9.31
CA ALA A 12 10.52 -45.99 -9.69
C ALA A 12 9.52 -45.25 -8.77
N LEU A 13 9.79 -45.17 -7.46
CA LEU A 13 8.92 -44.46 -6.50
C LEU A 13 8.88 -42.95 -6.74
N SER A 14 10.01 -42.34 -7.11
CA SER A 14 10.09 -40.90 -7.39
C SER A 14 9.34 -40.52 -8.67
N ALA A 15 9.33 -41.40 -9.68
CA ALA A 15 8.56 -41.20 -10.91
C ALA A 15 7.04 -41.41 -10.70
N LEU A 16 6.65 -42.33 -9.80
CA LEU A 16 5.25 -42.57 -9.43
C LEU A 16 4.65 -41.45 -8.57
N LEU A 17 5.45 -40.78 -7.73
CA LEU A 17 5.00 -39.64 -6.91
C LEU A 17 5.04 -38.30 -7.67
N ALA A 18 5.87 -38.18 -8.71
CA ALA A 18 5.90 -36.99 -9.57
C ALA A 18 4.75 -36.94 -10.60
N GLY A 19 4.18 -38.10 -10.96
CA GLY A 19 3.05 -38.23 -11.89
C GLY A 19 1.79 -37.44 -11.49
N PRO A 20 1.21 -37.67 -10.30
CA PRO A 20 -0.02 -36.98 -9.88
C PRO A 20 0.20 -35.47 -9.69
N ALA A 21 1.31 -35.07 -9.06
CA ALA A 21 1.63 -33.64 -8.85
C ALA A 21 1.95 -32.86 -10.14
N ARG A 22 2.24 -33.55 -11.25
CA ARG A 22 2.46 -32.94 -12.57
C ARG A 22 1.14 -32.83 -13.35
N ALA A 23 0.36 -33.91 -13.39
CA ALA A 23 -0.98 -33.90 -13.98
C ALA A 23 -1.90 -32.85 -13.31
N GLU A 24 -1.80 -32.71 -11.98
CA GLU A 24 -2.55 -31.71 -11.21
C GLU A 24 -2.15 -30.27 -11.53
N ARG A 25 -0.85 -30.01 -11.75
CA ARG A 25 -0.34 -28.69 -12.17
C ARG A 25 -0.83 -28.33 -13.57
N ASP A 26 -0.84 -29.31 -14.47
CA ASP A 26 -1.30 -29.12 -15.84
C ASP A 26 -2.80 -28.78 -15.88
N CYS A 27 -3.63 -29.48 -15.10
CA CYS A 27 -5.07 -29.22 -14.97
C CYS A 27 -5.40 -27.82 -14.40
N SER A 28 -4.68 -27.35 -13.37
CA SER A 28 -4.88 -26.00 -12.83
C SER A 28 -4.42 -24.90 -13.80
N SER A 29 -3.36 -25.16 -14.58
CA SER A 29 -2.80 -24.20 -15.53
C SER A 29 -3.70 -23.98 -16.76
N GLU A 30 -4.39 -25.03 -17.24
CA GLU A 30 -5.33 -24.94 -18.37
C GLU A 30 -6.51 -24.03 -18.05
N GLY A 31 -7.16 -24.22 -16.90
CA GLY A 31 -8.29 -23.40 -16.50
C GLY A 31 -7.91 -21.93 -16.22
N THR A 32 -6.73 -21.72 -15.61
CA THR A 32 -6.19 -20.37 -15.41
C THR A 32 -5.86 -19.67 -16.73
N ARG A 33 -5.32 -20.42 -17.70
CA ARG A 33 -5.02 -19.90 -19.05
C ARG A 33 -6.31 -19.56 -19.80
N ALA A 34 -7.30 -20.46 -19.80
CA ALA A 34 -8.58 -20.27 -20.46
C ALA A 34 -9.33 -19.04 -19.92
N PHE A 35 -9.29 -18.82 -18.59
CA PHE A 35 -9.85 -17.61 -17.98
C PHE A 35 -9.19 -16.35 -18.53
N ARG A 36 -7.84 -16.30 -18.55
CA ARG A 36 -7.09 -15.13 -19.02
C ARG A 36 -7.32 -14.82 -20.49
N THR A 37 -7.48 -15.84 -21.33
CA THR A 37 -7.53 -15.64 -22.79
C THR A 37 -8.95 -15.46 -23.31
N SER A 38 -9.93 -16.04 -22.64
CA SER A 38 -11.25 -16.30 -23.24
C SER A 38 -12.41 -16.05 -22.29
N GLY A 39 -12.15 -15.62 -21.06
CA GLY A 39 -13.18 -15.21 -20.11
C GLY A 39 -13.81 -16.36 -19.30
N PRO A 40 -14.82 -16.04 -18.47
CA PRO A 40 -15.37 -16.96 -17.46
C PRO A 40 -16.02 -18.22 -18.06
N ASP A 41 -16.76 -18.11 -19.17
CA ASP A 41 -17.42 -19.25 -19.81
C ASP A 41 -16.42 -20.29 -20.35
N ALA A 42 -15.32 -19.80 -20.91
CA ALA A 42 -14.23 -20.63 -21.39
C ALA A 42 -13.47 -21.30 -20.22
N ALA A 43 -13.29 -20.58 -19.11
CA ALA A 43 -12.72 -21.18 -17.90
C ALA A 43 -13.63 -22.27 -17.33
N GLN A 44 -14.93 -22.03 -17.24
CA GLN A 44 -15.91 -23.00 -16.76
C GLN A 44 -15.92 -24.27 -17.63
N THR A 45 -15.86 -24.09 -18.95
CA THR A 45 -15.74 -25.20 -19.91
C THR A 45 -14.43 -25.97 -19.74
N ALA A 46 -13.30 -25.26 -19.56
CA ALA A 46 -12.00 -25.87 -19.34
C ALA A 46 -11.94 -26.65 -18.01
N PHE A 47 -12.57 -26.15 -16.95
CA PHE A 47 -12.67 -26.85 -15.67
C PHE A 47 -13.62 -28.06 -15.73
N ALA A 48 -14.74 -27.96 -16.45
CA ALA A 48 -15.61 -29.10 -16.68
C ALA A 48 -14.89 -30.21 -17.47
N ALA A 49 -14.10 -29.83 -18.48
CA ALA A 49 -13.27 -30.76 -19.23
C ALA A 49 -12.12 -31.36 -18.39
N ALA A 50 -11.51 -30.57 -17.50
CA ALA A 50 -10.49 -31.06 -16.57
C ALA A 50 -11.07 -32.04 -15.54
N ARG A 51 -12.30 -31.83 -15.08
CA ARG A 51 -12.99 -32.74 -14.16
C ARG A 51 -13.31 -34.10 -14.78
N ALA A 52 -13.46 -34.16 -16.11
CA ALA A 52 -13.64 -35.42 -16.82
C ALA A 52 -12.34 -36.26 -16.92
N LYS A 53 -11.17 -35.68 -16.61
CA LYS A 53 -9.89 -36.39 -16.59
C LYS A 53 -9.73 -37.14 -15.24
N PRO A 54 -9.57 -38.47 -15.24
CA PRO A 54 -9.48 -39.26 -14.00
C PRO A 54 -8.25 -38.89 -13.16
N GLU A 55 -7.16 -38.40 -13.77
CA GLU A 55 -6.00 -37.87 -13.04
C GLU A 55 -6.24 -36.57 -12.26
N CYS A 56 -7.37 -35.88 -12.47
CA CYS A 56 -7.68 -34.59 -11.83
C CYS A 56 -8.84 -34.68 -10.83
N ALA A 57 -9.25 -35.89 -10.46
CA ALA A 57 -10.37 -36.20 -9.58
C ALA A 57 -10.13 -35.91 -8.07
N GLY A 58 -9.04 -35.21 -7.72
CA GLY A 58 -8.83 -34.68 -6.37
C GLY A 58 -9.75 -33.48 -6.09
N ASP A 59 -11.05 -33.73 -5.93
CA ASP A 59 -12.13 -32.73 -5.85
C ASP A 59 -11.84 -31.57 -4.87
N ALA A 60 -11.18 -31.86 -3.74
CA ALA A 60 -10.87 -30.84 -2.72
C ALA A 60 -9.73 -29.89 -3.13
N GLN A 61 -8.68 -30.39 -3.79
CA GLN A 61 -7.52 -29.59 -4.18
C GLN A 61 -7.81 -28.78 -5.45
N LEU A 62 -8.63 -29.33 -6.36
CA LEU A 62 -9.14 -28.59 -7.52
C LEU A 62 -10.04 -27.42 -7.08
N ALA A 63 -10.96 -27.65 -6.13
CA ALA A 63 -11.77 -26.60 -5.52
C ALA A 63 -10.91 -25.54 -4.80
N PHE A 64 -9.87 -25.96 -4.07
CA PHE A 64 -8.95 -25.03 -3.41
C PHE A 64 -8.15 -24.17 -4.39
N ASN A 65 -7.55 -24.78 -5.41
CA ASN A 65 -6.79 -24.07 -6.43
C ASN A 65 -7.67 -23.11 -7.24
N PHE A 66 -8.92 -23.49 -7.49
CA PHE A 66 -9.87 -22.64 -8.19
C PHE A 66 -10.36 -21.48 -7.32
N ALA A 67 -10.67 -21.71 -6.04
CA ALA A 67 -10.98 -20.64 -5.08
C ALA A 67 -9.83 -19.63 -4.97
N ARG A 68 -8.58 -20.11 -4.98
CA ARG A 68 -7.39 -19.25 -5.00
C ARG A 68 -7.28 -18.43 -6.30
N THR A 69 -7.57 -19.04 -7.45
CA THR A 69 -7.56 -18.31 -8.74
C THR A 69 -8.67 -17.26 -8.80
N LEU A 70 -9.87 -17.57 -8.29
CA LEU A 70 -10.96 -16.61 -8.14
C LEU A 70 -10.56 -15.45 -7.23
N GLN A 71 -9.94 -15.72 -6.08
CA GLN A 71 -9.41 -14.68 -5.19
C GLN A 71 -8.44 -13.74 -5.94
N THR A 72 -7.47 -14.30 -6.66
CA THR A 72 -6.50 -13.51 -7.44
C THR A 72 -7.16 -12.67 -8.54
N VAL A 73 -8.21 -13.19 -9.18
CA VAL A 73 -8.98 -12.46 -10.20
C VAL A 73 -9.77 -11.31 -9.57
N LEU A 74 -10.43 -11.57 -8.43
CA LEU A 74 -11.16 -10.54 -7.69
C LEU A 74 -10.26 -9.42 -7.18
N ASP A 75 -9.04 -9.75 -6.77
CA ASP A 75 -8.06 -8.76 -6.32
C ASP A 75 -7.50 -7.91 -7.46
N ARG A 76 -7.57 -8.40 -8.71
CA ARG A 76 -7.01 -7.71 -9.88
C ARG A 76 -8.03 -6.95 -10.71
N ASP A 77 -9.19 -7.56 -10.93
CA ASP A 77 -10.22 -7.12 -11.88
C ASP A 77 -11.59 -6.98 -11.19
N GLY A 78 -11.58 -6.72 -9.87
CA GLY A 78 -12.74 -6.76 -8.99
C GLY A 78 -13.89 -5.83 -9.39
N ASP A 79 -13.65 -4.83 -10.23
CA ASP A 79 -14.66 -3.83 -10.63
C ASP A 79 -15.54 -4.28 -11.81
N ASP A 80 -15.29 -5.43 -12.46
CA ASP A 80 -16.12 -5.92 -13.57
C ASP A 80 -17.35 -6.70 -13.05
N PRO A 81 -18.60 -6.25 -13.35
CA PRO A 81 -19.83 -6.94 -12.92
C PRO A 81 -19.89 -8.41 -13.32
N ARG A 82 -19.23 -8.81 -14.41
CA ARG A 82 -19.18 -10.20 -14.90
C ARG A 82 -18.33 -11.10 -14.00
N VAL A 83 -17.34 -10.54 -13.29
CA VAL A 83 -16.54 -11.27 -12.31
C VAL A 83 -17.40 -11.62 -11.09
N CYS A 84 -18.31 -10.72 -10.71
CA CYS A 84 -19.28 -10.97 -9.65
C CYS A 84 -20.31 -12.05 -10.00
N GLU A 85 -20.86 -12.01 -11.21
CA GLU A 85 -21.82 -13.02 -11.70
C GLU A 85 -21.17 -14.42 -11.76
N ALA A 86 -19.95 -14.51 -12.31
CA ALA A 86 -19.21 -15.77 -12.39
C ALA A 86 -18.87 -16.35 -10.99
N ALA A 87 -18.55 -15.48 -10.03
CA ALA A 87 -18.20 -15.90 -8.68
C ALA A 87 -19.43 -16.31 -7.84
N GLN A 88 -20.60 -15.70 -8.07
CA GLN A 88 -21.88 -16.13 -7.49
C GLN A 88 -22.32 -17.50 -8.01
N ALA A 89 -22.33 -17.70 -9.34
CA ALA A 89 -22.64 -18.98 -9.96
C ALA A 89 -21.74 -20.12 -9.43
N TYR A 90 -20.47 -19.80 -9.15
CA TYR A 90 -19.53 -20.77 -8.56
C TYR A 90 -19.81 -21.05 -7.08
N GLY A 91 -20.14 -20.03 -6.28
CA GLY A 91 -20.53 -20.23 -4.89
C GLY A 91 -21.73 -21.19 -4.74
N GLU A 92 -22.64 -21.19 -5.71
CA GLU A 92 -23.75 -22.13 -5.78
C GLU A 92 -23.30 -23.54 -6.21
N ALA A 93 -22.43 -23.65 -7.21
CA ALA A 93 -21.85 -24.93 -7.63
C ALA A 93 -21.02 -25.60 -6.53
N ALA A 94 -20.26 -24.83 -5.75
CA ALA A 94 -19.47 -25.32 -4.62
C ALA A 94 -20.35 -25.79 -3.44
N ARG A 95 -21.54 -25.21 -3.27
CA ARG A 95 -22.55 -25.72 -2.33
C ARG A 95 -23.17 -27.04 -2.78
N ALA A 96 -23.37 -27.20 -4.09
CA ALA A 96 -23.91 -28.42 -4.68
C ALA A 96 -22.93 -29.60 -4.64
N ALA A 97 -21.62 -29.33 -4.63
CA ALA A 97 -20.61 -30.36 -4.39
C ALA A 97 -20.60 -30.77 -2.91
N GLU A 98 -20.60 -32.08 -2.61
CA GLU A 98 -20.48 -32.65 -1.26
C GLU A 98 -19.06 -32.45 -0.67
N LEU A 99 -18.61 -31.20 -0.57
CA LEU A 99 -17.31 -30.84 -0.01
C LEU A 99 -17.29 -31.10 1.50
N ALA A 100 -16.20 -31.72 1.98
CA ALA A 100 -15.97 -32.00 3.39
C ALA A 100 -15.93 -30.69 4.22
N GLY A 101 -16.38 -30.78 5.48
CA GLY A 101 -16.71 -29.63 6.35
C GLY A 101 -15.77 -28.42 6.34
N PRO A 102 -14.44 -28.59 6.46
CA PRO A 102 -13.50 -27.45 6.46
C PRO A 102 -13.48 -26.66 5.15
N VAL A 103 -13.63 -27.34 4.01
CA VAL A 103 -13.68 -26.72 2.69
C VAL A 103 -15.00 -25.96 2.50
N ARG A 104 -16.11 -26.52 3.01
CA ARG A 104 -17.41 -25.86 3.00
C ARG A 104 -17.41 -24.57 3.83
N ALA A 105 -16.74 -24.55 4.98
CA ALA A 105 -16.61 -23.37 5.82
C ALA A 105 -15.77 -22.27 5.15
N LEU A 106 -14.65 -22.65 4.50
CA LEU A 106 -13.81 -21.71 3.76
C LEU A 106 -14.56 -21.13 2.55
N ALA A 107 -15.28 -21.97 1.80
CA ALA A 107 -16.11 -21.55 0.68
C ALA A 107 -17.26 -20.62 1.12
N ALA A 108 -17.89 -20.89 2.27
CA ALA A 108 -18.95 -20.04 2.81
C ALA A 108 -18.42 -18.65 3.22
N LYS A 109 -17.22 -18.59 3.84
CA LYS A 109 -16.58 -17.33 4.20
C LYS A 109 -16.15 -16.53 2.96
N GLY A 110 -15.55 -17.20 1.98
CA GLY A 110 -15.20 -16.60 0.69
C GLY A 110 -16.43 -16.07 -0.05
N LYS A 111 -17.52 -16.84 -0.10
CA LYS A 111 -18.80 -16.41 -0.67
C LYS A 111 -19.38 -15.20 0.06
N ALA A 112 -19.36 -15.16 1.39
CA ALA A 112 -19.86 -14.01 2.13
C ALA A 112 -19.06 -12.74 1.83
N GLN A 113 -17.73 -12.84 1.77
CA GLN A 113 -16.87 -11.72 1.38
C GLN A 113 -17.11 -11.28 -0.07
N LEU A 114 -17.33 -12.24 -0.96
CA LEU A 114 -17.65 -12.00 -2.36
C LEU A 114 -19.01 -11.32 -2.52
N ASP A 115 -20.05 -11.83 -1.86
CA ASP A 115 -21.39 -11.25 -1.88
C ASP A 115 -21.36 -9.81 -1.36
N LEU A 116 -20.57 -9.53 -0.31
CA LEU A 116 -20.34 -8.17 0.21
C LEU A 116 -19.61 -7.28 -0.80
N ARG A 117 -18.55 -7.79 -1.45
CA ARG A 117 -17.77 -7.03 -2.44
C ARG A 117 -18.60 -6.73 -3.69
N CYS A 118 -19.39 -7.69 -4.16
CA CYS A 118 -20.30 -7.53 -5.29
C CYS A 118 -21.48 -6.61 -4.97
N ALA A 119 -22.01 -6.68 -3.74
CA ALA A 119 -23.00 -5.72 -3.27
C ALA A 119 -22.40 -4.30 -3.18
N ALA A 120 -21.11 -4.17 -2.82
CA ALA A 120 -20.42 -2.88 -2.79
C ALA A 120 -20.22 -2.22 -4.15
N LEU A 121 -20.10 -3.03 -5.21
CA LEU A 121 -19.98 -2.57 -6.58
C LEU A 121 -21.33 -2.29 -7.24
N ALA A 122 -22.42 -2.86 -6.71
CA ALA A 122 -23.77 -2.60 -7.18
C ALA A 122 -24.24 -1.21 -6.72
N PRO A 123 -24.97 -0.45 -7.56
CA PRO A 123 -25.60 0.80 -7.13
C PRO A 123 -26.57 0.50 -5.98
N ALA A 124 -26.42 1.23 -4.87
CA ALA A 124 -27.25 1.01 -3.70
C ALA A 124 -28.72 1.31 -3.99
N PRO A 125 -29.66 0.40 -3.67
CA PRO A 125 -31.08 0.71 -3.69
C PRO A 125 -31.40 1.87 -2.73
N ALA A 126 -32.36 2.70 -3.09
CA ALA A 126 -32.64 3.96 -2.41
C ALA A 126 -33.24 3.80 -0.99
N ASP A 127 -33.64 2.59 -0.62
CA ASP A 127 -34.31 2.22 0.63
C ASP A 127 -33.48 1.31 1.54
N GLU A 128 -32.18 1.14 1.24
CA GLU A 128 -31.30 0.27 2.01
C GLU A 128 -31.04 0.81 3.43
N ASP A 129 -31.00 -0.09 4.41
CA ASP A 129 -30.73 0.24 5.82
C ASP A 129 -29.36 0.92 5.97
N TYR A 130 -29.29 1.98 6.78
CA TYR A 130 -28.08 2.72 7.09
C TYR A 130 -26.91 1.81 7.51
N ASP A 131 -27.16 0.81 8.35
CA ASP A 131 -26.10 -0.07 8.84
C ASP A 131 -25.52 -0.93 7.70
N VAL A 132 -26.36 -1.34 6.75
CA VAL A 132 -25.94 -2.08 5.55
C VAL A 132 -25.12 -1.17 4.62
N LEU A 133 -25.53 0.08 4.45
CA LEU A 133 -24.80 1.07 3.66
C LEU A 133 -23.41 1.37 4.24
N VAL A 134 -23.30 1.45 5.57
CA VAL A 134 -22.01 1.63 6.27
C VAL A 134 -21.08 0.44 6.04
N GLU A 135 -21.57 -0.79 6.21
CA GLU A 135 -20.75 -1.99 6.01
C GLU A 135 -20.34 -2.17 4.55
N ARG A 136 -21.24 -1.83 3.60
CA ARG A 136 -20.92 -1.78 2.18
C ARG A 136 -19.80 -0.79 1.88
N ALA A 137 -19.88 0.41 2.43
CA ALA A 137 -18.87 1.43 2.23
C ALA A 137 -17.50 1.01 2.81
N ARG A 138 -17.49 0.36 3.98
CA ARG A 138 -16.27 -0.24 4.57
C ARG A 138 -15.70 -1.35 3.70
N ALA A 139 -16.56 -2.23 3.17
CA ALA A 139 -16.14 -3.31 2.28
C ALA A 139 -15.50 -2.76 1.00
N ALA A 140 -16.08 -1.72 0.40
CA ALA A 140 -15.51 -1.04 -0.76
C ALA A 140 -14.14 -0.43 -0.46
N VAL A 141 -13.97 0.23 0.69
CA VAL A 141 -12.66 0.77 1.12
C VAL A 141 -11.62 -0.35 1.25
N GLN A 142 -11.97 -1.47 1.87
CA GLN A 142 -11.07 -2.62 2.00
C GLN A 142 -10.73 -3.26 0.65
N ALA A 143 -11.66 -3.21 -0.32
CA ALA A 143 -11.45 -3.69 -1.67
C ALA A 143 -10.63 -2.72 -2.54
N GLY A 144 -10.34 -1.50 -2.06
CA GLY A 144 -9.67 -0.44 -2.83
C GLY A 144 -10.60 0.27 -3.82
N ASP A 145 -11.90 -0.01 -3.82
CA ASP A 145 -12.88 0.66 -4.68
C ASP A 145 -13.31 1.98 -4.05
N GLN A 146 -12.55 3.03 -4.33
CA GLN A 146 -12.83 4.37 -3.85
C GLN A 146 -14.16 4.94 -4.38
N LYS A 147 -14.59 4.55 -5.60
CA LYS A 147 -15.83 5.07 -6.20
C LYS A 147 -17.05 4.42 -5.58
N GLY A 148 -17.07 3.09 -5.42
CA GLY A 148 -18.14 2.38 -4.73
C GLY A 148 -18.22 2.78 -3.26
N ALA A 149 -17.06 2.99 -2.60
CA ALA A 149 -17.02 3.53 -1.24
C ALA A 149 -17.70 4.91 -1.16
N ALA A 150 -17.38 5.83 -2.07
CA ALA A 150 -18.00 7.14 -2.10
C ALA A 150 -19.53 7.05 -2.32
N GLY A 151 -19.97 6.22 -3.27
CA GLY A 151 -21.39 6.01 -3.53
C GLY A 151 -22.15 5.46 -2.31
N ALA A 152 -21.57 4.48 -1.62
CA ALA A 152 -22.17 3.88 -0.42
C ALA A 152 -22.20 4.86 0.77
N TRP A 153 -21.12 5.64 0.98
CA TRP A 153 -21.11 6.70 1.99
C TRP A 153 -22.10 7.83 1.69
N GLU A 154 -22.26 8.20 0.42
CA GLU A 154 -23.26 9.18 0.00
C GLU A 154 -24.68 8.68 0.29
N ALA A 155 -24.97 7.42 -0.04
CA ALA A 155 -26.24 6.80 0.29
C ALA A 155 -26.46 6.78 1.81
N ALA A 156 -25.46 6.39 2.60
CA ALA A 156 -25.53 6.42 4.06
C ALA A 156 -25.79 7.83 4.61
N SER A 157 -25.17 8.86 4.03
CA SER A 157 -25.39 10.26 4.42
C SER A 157 -26.80 10.76 4.08
N ARG A 158 -27.42 10.25 3.01
CA ARG A 158 -28.81 10.55 2.67
C ARG A 158 -29.79 9.82 3.59
N ALA A 159 -29.49 8.56 3.91
CA ALA A 159 -30.32 7.74 4.80
C ALA A 159 -30.33 8.28 6.23
N ARG A 160 -29.18 8.78 6.73
CA ARG A 160 -29.05 9.38 8.06
C ARG A 160 -28.18 10.65 8.01
N PRO A 161 -28.76 11.83 7.70
CA PRO A 161 -28.02 13.09 7.58
C PRO A 161 -27.39 13.61 8.87
N ASP A 162 -27.87 13.15 10.03
CA ASP A 162 -27.36 13.49 11.35
C ASP A 162 -26.22 12.54 11.81
N ALA A 163 -25.89 11.52 11.02
CA ALA A 163 -24.74 10.66 11.30
C ALA A 163 -23.43 11.34 10.90
N ALA A 164 -22.54 11.54 11.87
CA ALA A 164 -21.22 12.12 11.62
C ALA A 164 -20.31 11.25 10.72
N LEU A 165 -20.43 9.92 10.82
CA LEU A 165 -19.53 8.97 10.17
C LEU A 165 -19.50 9.08 8.63
N PRO A 166 -20.65 9.10 7.90
CA PRO A 166 -20.64 9.30 6.45
C PRO A 166 -20.05 10.65 6.04
N HIS A 167 -20.36 11.73 6.76
CA HIS A 167 -19.82 13.06 6.47
C HIS A 167 -18.29 13.10 6.65
N ARG A 168 -17.77 12.45 7.69
CA ARG A 168 -16.33 12.30 7.89
C ARG A 168 -15.66 11.51 6.77
N ALA A 169 -16.26 10.39 6.36
CA ALA A 169 -15.71 9.54 5.30
C ALA A 169 -15.69 10.27 3.95
N LEU A 170 -16.78 10.94 3.58
CA LEU A 170 -16.89 11.71 2.33
C LEU A 170 -15.99 12.95 2.30
N CYS A 171 -15.80 13.60 3.45
CA CYS A 171 -14.84 14.71 3.60
C CYS A 171 -13.43 14.28 3.16
N SER A 172 -13.01 13.07 3.53
CA SER A 172 -11.70 12.53 3.17
C SER A 172 -11.62 11.96 1.76
N LEU A 173 -12.69 11.28 1.30
CA LEU A 173 -12.65 10.47 0.09
C LEU A 173 -12.91 11.26 -1.20
N LEU A 174 -13.78 12.29 -1.15
CA LEU A 174 -14.17 13.05 -2.33
C LEU A 174 -13.04 13.90 -2.97
N PRO A 175 -12.10 14.50 -2.21
CA PRO A 175 -10.96 15.21 -2.78
C PRO A 175 -10.10 14.32 -3.69
N ASP A 176 -9.82 13.08 -3.27
CA ASP A 176 -9.01 12.12 -4.04
C ASP A 176 -9.69 11.73 -5.37
N LEU A 177 -11.03 11.82 -5.41
CA LEU A 177 -11.83 11.59 -6.61
C LEU A 177 -12.03 12.86 -7.47
N GLY A 178 -11.33 13.96 -7.15
CA GLY A 178 -11.46 15.25 -7.86
C GLY A 178 -12.72 16.04 -7.52
N ARG A 179 -13.49 15.62 -6.51
CA ARG A 179 -14.75 16.24 -6.05
C ARG A 179 -14.57 17.08 -4.79
N ALA A 180 -13.46 17.81 -4.72
CA ALA A 180 -13.04 18.54 -3.52
C ALA A 180 -14.08 19.57 -3.01
N ALA A 181 -14.84 20.21 -3.91
CA ALA A 181 -15.88 21.16 -3.52
C ALA A 181 -17.02 20.51 -2.72
N GLU A 182 -17.43 19.30 -3.12
CA GLU A 182 -18.45 18.51 -2.42
C GLU A 182 -17.89 17.97 -1.09
N GLY A 183 -16.64 17.49 -1.11
CA GLY A 183 -15.92 17.06 0.09
C GLY A 183 -15.91 18.13 1.19
N ARG A 184 -15.65 19.40 0.84
CA ARG A 184 -15.71 20.52 1.79
C ARG A 184 -17.09 20.70 2.43
N GLY A 185 -18.17 20.43 1.70
CA GLY A 185 -19.53 20.42 2.23
C GLY A 185 -19.68 19.39 3.35
N HIS A 186 -19.25 18.15 3.09
CA HIS A 186 -19.27 17.08 4.09
C HIS A 186 -18.33 17.35 5.27
N CYS A 187 -17.17 17.98 5.04
CA CYS A 187 -16.29 18.40 6.13
C CYS A 187 -16.97 19.39 7.07
N ARG A 188 -17.75 20.35 6.55
CA ARG A 188 -18.51 21.30 7.38
C ARG A 188 -19.60 20.60 8.19
N ALA A 189 -20.42 19.77 7.53
CA ALA A 189 -21.47 19.01 8.20
C ALA A 189 -20.93 18.11 9.32
N TRP A 190 -19.82 17.39 9.07
CA TRP A 190 -19.18 16.58 10.11
C TRP A 190 -18.73 17.42 11.32
N ARG A 191 -18.18 18.62 11.10
CA ARG A 191 -17.76 19.51 12.20
C ARG A 191 -18.91 20.02 13.04
N GLU A 192 -20.06 20.26 12.43
CA GLU A 192 -21.28 20.66 13.13
C GLU A 192 -21.84 19.52 13.98
N LEU A 193 -21.74 18.27 13.50
CA LEU A 193 -22.21 17.08 14.21
C LEU A 193 -21.27 16.62 15.33
N GLU A 194 -19.95 16.73 15.16
CA GLU A 194 -18.94 16.34 16.16
C GLU A 194 -17.89 17.44 16.41
N PRO A 195 -18.28 18.56 17.05
CA PRO A 195 -17.38 19.69 17.27
C PRO A 195 -16.15 19.34 18.12
N ALA A 196 -16.27 18.40 19.08
CA ALA A 196 -15.16 17.97 19.92
C ALA A 196 -14.11 17.11 19.18
N VAL A 197 -14.52 16.31 18.19
CA VAL A 197 -13.62 15.45 17.40
C VAL A 197 -12.99 16.23 16.24
N ALA A 198 -13.75 17.17 15.68
CA ALA A 198 -13.32 18.08 14.62
C ALA A 198 -12.07 18.88 14.98
N VAL A 199 -11.91 19.35 16.23
CA VAL A 199 -10.70 20.11 16.64
C VAL A 199 -9.43 19.26 16.54
N SER A 200 -9.51 17.92 16.69
CA SER A 200 -8.35 17.02 16.57
C SER A 200 -8.00 16.63 15.13
N ASN A 201 -8.98 16.52 14.23
CA ASN A 201 -8.78 16.10 12.83
C ASN A 201 -8.77 17.26 11.82
N SER A 202 -9.18 18.47 12.24
CA SER A 202 -9.22 19.68 11.39
C SER A 202 -7.85 20.21 10.99
N THR A 203 -6.78 19.72 11.60
CA THR A 203 -5.41 20.13 11.27
C THR A 203 -4.86 19.44 10.01
N ALA A 204 -5.42 18.31 9.57
CA ALA A 204 -4.75 17.45 8.59
C ALA A 204 -5.34 17.40 7.16
N PHE A 205 -6.62 17.73 6.90
CA PHE A 205 -7.26 17.34 5.62
C PHE A 205 -8.07 18.39 4.84
N ALA A 206 -8.22 19.62 5.33
CA ALA A 206 -9.20 20.56 4.74
C ALA A 206 -8.66 21.54 3.68
N ALA A 207 -7.36 21.54 3.36
CA ALA A 207 -6.79 22.46 2.38
C ALA A 207 -5.78 21.72 1.47
N PRO A 208 -5.92 21.78 0.12
CA PRO A 208 -4.89 21.27 -0.79
C PRO A 208 -3.53 21.94 -0.55
N ASP A 209 -3.53 23.18 -0.06
CA ASP A 209 -2.34 23.93 0.31
C ASP A 209 -1.61 23.32 1.53
N ARG A 210 -2.33 22.61 2.42
CA ARG A 210 -1.70 21.88 3.54
C ARG A 210 -1.08 20.54 3.16
N THR A 211 -1.57 19.85 2.14
CA THR A 211 -0.87 18.67 1.60
C THR A 211 0.46 19.10 0.99
N LEU A 212 0.49 20.29 0.37
CA LEU A 212 1.72 20.93 -0.08
C LEU A 212 2.62 21.29 1.10
N ALA A 213 2.09 21.88 2.18
CA ALA A 213 2.86 22.19 3.39
C ALA A 213 3.40 20.93 4.13
N ILE A 214 2.65 19.83 4.16
CA ILE A 214 3.11 18.54 4.71
C ILE A 214 4.19 17.94 3.80
N GLY A 215 4.02 18.00 2.48
CA GLY A 215 5.03 17.58 1.51
C GLY A 215 6.31 18.41 1.59
N LEU A 216 6.17 19.74 1.73
CA LEU A 216 7.27 20.68 1.89
C LEU A 216 7.99 20.51 3.22
N SER A 217 7.29 20.25 4.31
CA SER A 217 7.91 19.99 5.62
C SER A 217 8.60 18.63 5.67
N ALA A 218 8.05 17.59 5.04
CA ALA A 218 8.73 16.32 4.86
C ALA A 218 9.98 16.45 3.97
N GLY A 219 9.88 17.20 2.86
CA GLY A 219 11.01 17.50 1.98
C GLY A 219 12.09 18.35 2.65
N ALA A 220 11.69 19.35 3.43
CA ALA A 220 12.59 20.19 4.23
C ALA A 220 13.33 19.36 5.28
N GLY A 221 12.61 18.50 6.00
CA GLY A 221 13.20 17.58 6.98
C GLY A 221 14.23 16.64 6.34
N ALA A 222 13.89 16.04 5.19
CA ALA A 222 14.80 15.17 4.47
C ALA A 222 16.06 15.91 3.97
N ALA A 223 15.89 17.13 3.44
CA ALA A 223 17.02 17.96 3.00
C ALA A 223 17.93 18.39 4.17
N LEU A 224 17.36 18.75 5.32
CA LEU A 224 18.15 19.06 6.52
C LEU A 224 18.92 17.84 7.03
N ILE A 225 18.28 16.66 7.11
CA ILE A 225 18.93 15.41 7.54
C ILE A 225 20.07 15.06 6.57
N ALA A 226 19.83 15.13 5.27
CA ALA A 226 20.85 14.88 4.26
C ALA A 226 22.00 15.91 4.37
N GLY A 227 21.69 17.19 4.55
CA GLY A 227 22.70 18.24 4.75
C GLY A 227 23.59 17.98 5.97
N VAL A 228 23.00 17.58 7.10
CA VAL A 228 23.75 17.16 8.29
C VAL A 228 24.62 15.93 8.00
N ALA A 229 24.10 14.93 7.32
CA ALA A 229 24.87 13.74 6.96
C ALA A 229 26.08 14.08 6.07
N PHE A 230 25.90 14.91 5.05
CA PHE A 230 27.00 15.40 4.21
C PHE A 230 28.01 16.23 5.00
N TYR A 231 27.56 17.05 5.96
CA TYR A 231 28.46 17.78 6.85
C TYR A 231 29.29 16.82 7.73
N THR A 232 28.68 15.77 8.27
CA THR A 232 29.43 14.76 9.06
C THR A 232 30.43 13.97 8.22
N LEU A 233 30.10 13.68 6.95
CA LEU A 233 31.05 13.06 6.02
C LEU A 233 32.21 14.01 5.70
N ALA A 234 31.94 15.31 5.54
CA ALA A 234 32.97 16.33 5.34
C ALA A 234 33.93 16.43 6.54
N LEU A 235 33.44 16.22 7.76
CA LEU A 235 34.30 16.15 8.95
C LEU A 235 35.21 14.91 8.91
N GLY A 236 34.68 13.76 8.50
CA GLY A 236 35.49 12.54 8.35
C GLY A 236 36.58 12.66 7.28
N SER A 237 36.26 13.27 6.13
CA SER A 237 37.25 13.51 5.07
C SER A 237 38.29 14.57 5.45
N ALA A 238 37.96 15.49 6.36
CA ALA A 238 38.93 16.42 6.92
C ALA A 238 39.96 15.71 7.82
N ASP A 239 39.57 14.67 8.56
CA ASP A 239 40.51 13.83 9.31
C ASP A 239 41.45 13.05 8.37
N ASP A 240 40.94 12.56 7.24
CA ASP A 240 41.76 11.91 6.21
C ASP A 240 42.76 12.88 5.57
N ALA A 241 42.35 14.14 5.32
CA ALA A 241 43.21 15.19 4.82
C ALA A 241 44.33 15.54 5.82
N ASP A 242 44.02 15.68 7.12
CA ASP A 242 45.02 15.89 8.17
C ASP A 242 45.99 14.70 8.28
N ALA A 243 45.49 13.47 8.16
CA ALA A 243 46.32 12.29 8.14
C ALA A 243 47.27 12.25 6.92
N ALA A 244 46.78 12.60 5.73
CA ALA A 244 47.57 12.70 4.51
C ALA A 244 48.64 13.81 4.63
N PHE A 245 48.28 14.96 5.17
CA PHE A 245 49.20 16.07 5.44
C PHE A 245 50.34 15.64 6.38
N LYS A 246 50.01 15.00 7.51
CA LYS A 246 51.01 14.48 8.46
C LYS A 246 51.89 13.36 7.88
N ARG A 247 51.39 12.59 6.90
CA ARG A 247 52.23 11.64 6.14
C ARG A 247 53.21 12.39 5.23
N GLY A 248 52.73 13.44 4.56
CA GLY A 248 53.57 14.32 3.73
C GLY A 248 54.68 14.97 4.53
N GLU A 249 54.41 15.53 5.70
CA GLU A 249 55.45 16.13 6.56
C GLU A 249 56.52 15.11 6.95
N ARG A 250 56.13 13.90 7.36
CA ARG A 250 57.08 12.83 7.70
C ARG A 250 57.91 12.39 6.51
N ALA A 251 57.32 12.27 5.32
CA ALA A 251 58.04 11.93 4.11
C ALA A 251 59.05 13.03 3.71
N ARG A 252 58.64 14.31 3.87
CA ARG A 252 59.51 15.46 3.65
C ARG A 252 60.72 15.45 4.59
N ASP A 253 60.48 15.22 5.88
CA ASP A 253 61.53 15.18 6.90
C ASP A 253 62.48 13.98 6.71
N ALA A 254 61.99 12.88 6.12
CA ALA A 254 62.78 11.73 5.73
C ALA A 254 63.50 11.89 4.37
N HIS A 255 63.27 13.00 3.66
CA HIS A 255 63.74 13.22 2.28
C HIS A 255 63.31 12.14 1.27
N ASP A 256 62.13 11.54 1.47
CA ASP A 256 61.54 10.56 0.56
C ASP A 256 60.58 11.26 -0.40
N ALA A 257 61.07 11.56 -1.61
CA ALA A 257 60.34 12.32 -2.62
C ALA A 257 59.12 11.56 -3.16
N ASP A 258 59.20 10.23 -3.29
CA ASP A 258 58.11 9.42 -3.83
C ASP A 258 56.96 9.30 -2.81
N ALA A 259 57.30 9.09 -1.53
CA ALA A 259 56.33 9.08 -0.45
C ALA A 259 55.66 10.45 -0.27
N TYR A 260 56.41 11.55 -0.45
CA TYR A 260 55.86 12.90 -0.43
C TYR A 260 54.88 13.14 -1.58
N ALA A 261 55.24 12.75 -2.81
CA ALA A 261 54.36 12.88 -3.98
C ALA A 261 53.10 12.02 -3.90
N ALA A 262 53.17 10.85 -3.24
CA ALA A 262 51.98 10.05 -2.94
C ALA A 262 51.08 10.75 -1.91
N ALA A 263 51.64 11.21 -0.79
CA ALA A 263 50.89 11.90 0.25
C ALA A 263 50.24 13.21 -0.23
N SER A 264 50.91 13.94 -1.14
CA SER A 264 50.33 15.15 -1.75
C SER A 264 49.10 14.82 -2.61
N ARG A 265 49.12 13.74 -3.39
CA ARG A 265 47.97 13.32 -4.19
C ARG A 265 46.80 12.85 -3.32
N ASP A 266 47.09 12.13 -2.24
CA ASP A 266 46.08 11.74 -1.25
C ASP A 266 45.45 12.98 -0.60
N LEU A 267 46.26 13.99 -0.27
CA LEU A 267 45.79 15.24 0.32
C LEU A 267 44.90 16.02 -0.67
N ASP A 268 45.31 16.18 -1.92
CA ASP A 268 44.52 16.87 -2.94
C ASP A 268 43.15 16.20 -3.14
N ALA A 269 43.13 14.86 -3.21
CA ALA A 269 41.88 14.10 -3.32
C ALA A 269 40.98 14.25 -2.09
N ALA A 270 41.56 14.25 -0.88
CA ALA A 270 40.81 14.46 0.35
C ALA A 270 40.23 15.88 0.44
N VAL A 271 40.99 16.90 0.06
CA VAL A 271 40.53 18.30 0.04
C VAL A 271 39.39 18.49 -0.97
N GLU A 272 39.51 17.97 -2.19
CA GLU A 272 38.44 18.02 -3.20
C GLU A 272 37.14 17.37 -2.69
N GLN A 273 37.29 16.24 -1.98
CA GLN A 273 36.15 15.54 -1.39
C GLN A 273 35.51 16.34 -0.24
N VAL A 274 36.29 16.97 0.63
CA VAL A 274 35.80 17.87 1.70
C VAL A 274 35.02 19.04 1.09
N GLU A 275 35.58 19.73 0.09
CA GLU A 275 34.93 20.89 -0.55
C GLU A 275 33.61 20.50 -1.21
N THR A 276 33.58 19.36 -1.89
CA THR A 276 32.36 18.84 -2.52
C THR A 276 31.29 18.51 -1.47
N GLN A 277 31.66 17.83 -0.39
CA GLN A 277 30.74 17.43 0.67
C GLN A 277 30.24 18.64 1.47
N GLN A 278 31.09 19.62 1.78
CA GLN A 278 30.69 20.87 2.42
C GLN A 278 29.73 21.67 1.55
N THR A 279 30.02 21.80 0.25
CA THR A 279 29.16 22.53 -0.69
C THR A 279 27.76 21.88 -0.75
N MET A 280 27.70 20.55 -0.86
CA MET A 280 26.42 19.82 -0.83
C MET A 280 25.70 19.98 0.50
N ALA A 281 26.41 19.92 1.62
CA ALA A 281 25.83 20.15 2.94
C ALA A 281 25.16 21.52 3.03
N PHE A 282 25.85 22.59 2.61
CA PHE A 282 25.30 23.95 2.64
C PHE A 282 24.09 24.12 1.71
N VAL A 283 24.16 23.57 0.49
CA VAL A 283 23.04 23.63 -0.47
C VAL A 283 21.80 22.93 0.10
N LEU A 284 21.96 21.73 0.68
CA LEU A 284 20.86 20.97 1.24
C LEU A 284 20.28 21.62 2.51
N LEU A 285 21.14 22.16 3.39
CA LEU A 285 20.71 22.90 4.57
C LEU A 285 19.95 24.16 4.20
N ALA A 286 20.45 24.93 3.23
CA ALA A 286 19.79 26.14 2.73
C ALA A 286 18.44 25.82 2.07
N ALA A 287 18.39 24.80 1.22
CA ALA A 287 17.15 24.35 0.60
C ALA A 287 16.12 23.89 1.64
N GLY A 288 16.57 23.12 2.63
CA GLY A 288 15.72 22.69 3.75
C GLY A 288 15.19 23.85 4.58
N ALA A 289 16.04 24.83 4.91
CA ALA A 289 15.64 26.02 5.65
C ALA A 289 14.64 26.90 4.88
N VAL A 290 14.86 27.11 3.58
CA VAL A 290 13.93 27.88 2.72
C VAL A 290 12.59 27.15 2.60
N ALA A 291 12.58 25.85 2.31
CA ALA A 291 11.36 25.06 2.21
C ALA A 291 10.59 25.02 3.55
N GLY A 292 11.30 24.88 4.67
CA GLY A 292 10.72 24.96 6.00
C GLY A 292 10.13 26.35 6.30
N GLY A 293 10.82 27.42 5.92
CA GLY A 293 10.33 28.79 6.07
C GLY A 293 9.05 29.06 5.29
N PHE A 294 8.97 28.59 4.04
CA PHE A 294 7.75 28.69 3.24
C PHE A 294 6.58 27.92 3.87
N ALA A 295 6.83 26.69 4.34
CA ALA A 295 5.79 25.89 5.00
C ALA A 295 5.28 26.57 6.29
N ILE A 296 6.15 27.22 7.06
CA ILE A 296 5.76 27.98 8.26
C ILE A 296 4.98 29.23 7.86
N HIS A 297 5.42 29.95 6.82
CA HIS A 297 4.75 31.17 6.36
C HIS A 297 3.33 30.89 5.86
N GLU A 298 3.13 29.87 5.02
CA GLU A 298 1.78 29.45 4.60
C GLU A 298 0.91 29.05 5.79
N TRP A 299 1.50 28.36 6.78
CA TRP A 299 0.77 27.97 7.99
C TRP A 299 0.30 29.17 8.82
N LEU A 300 1.10 30.25 8.85
CA LEU A 300 0.76 31.50 9.56
C LEU A 300 -0.23 32.36 8.77
N ASP A 301 -0.08 32.47 7.45
CA ASP A 301 -0.95 33.30 6.59
C ASP A 301 -2.38 32.75 6.49
N ASP A 302 -2.57 31.44 6.67
CA ASP A 302 -3.88 30.78 6.72
C ASP A 302 -4.72 31.17 7.96
N GLY A 303 -4.21 32.04 8.85
CA GLY A 303 -4.90 32.47 10.06
C GLY A 303 -5.15 31.31 11.02
N ALA A 304 -4.21 30.36 11.09
CA ALA A 304 -4.32 29.18 11.93
C ALA A 304 -4.48 29.58 13.41
N VAL A 305 -5.71 29.47 13.90
CA VAL A 305 -6.05 29.69 15.30
C VAL A 305 -5.51 28.52 16.11
N ALA A 306 -4.50 28.76 16.93
CA ALA A 306 -4.06 27.76 17.90
C ALA A 306 -5.04 27.77 19.07
N VAL A 307 -5.88 26.76 19.15
CA VAL A 307 -6.78 26.59 20.29
C VAL A 307 -6.04 25.79 21.36
N ARG A 308 -5.61 26.46 22.43
CA ARG A 308 -4.94 25.81 23.55
C ARG A 308 -5.99 25.46 24.61
N PRO A 309 -6.22 24.17 24.93
CA PRO A 309 -7.08 23.81 26.04
C PRO A 309 -6.42 24.25 27.35
N THR A 310 -7.09 25.11 28.12
CA THR A 310 -6.66 25.42 29.48
C THR A 310 -7.12 24.31 30.45
N PRO A 311 -6.44 24.12 31.60
CA PRO A 311 -6.81 23.10 32.58
C PRO A 311 -8.25 23.20 33.12
N GLY A 312 -8.94 24.32 32.90
CA GLY A 312 -10.35 24.52 33.27
C GLY A 312 -11.37 24.29 32.14
N GLY A 313 -10.94 23.82 30.96
CA GLY A 313 -11.83 23.54 29.82
C GLY A 313 -12.22 24.78 29.00
N ALA A 314 -11.73 25.97 29.34
CA ALA A 314 -11.92 27.15 28.49
C ALA A 314 -10.96 27.09 27.29
N LEU A 315 -11.51 27.18 26.08
CA LEU A 315 -10.73 27.34 24.85
C LEU A 315 -10.30 28.81 24.76
N VAL A 316 -9.00 29.06 24.85
CA VAL A 316 -8.45 30.39 24.57
C VAL A 316 -8.12 30.43 23.09
N GLU A 317 -8.81 31.30 22.37
CA GLU A 317 -8.57 31.55 20.95
C GLU A 317 -7.36 32.49 20.81
N GLY A 318 -6.20 31.92 20.51
CA GLY A 318 -5.02 32.69 20.15
C GLY A 318 -4.99 32.90 18.64
N ARG A 319 -5.22 34.13 18.18
CA ARG A 319 -4.83 34.56 16.83
C ARG A 319 -3.38 35.01 16.86
N PHE A 320 -2.56 34.41 16.01
CA PHE A 320 -1.21 34.86 15.72
C PHE A 320 -1.22 35.85 14.56
#